data_AF-A0A3D3CKK7-F1
#
_entry.id   AF-A0A3D3CKK7-F1
#
_cell.length_a   1.000
_cell.length_b   1.000
_cell.length_c   1.000
_cell.angle_alpha   90.00
_cell.angle_beta   90.00
_cell.angle_gamma   90.00
#
_symmetry.space_group_name_H-M   'P 1'
#
loop_
_entity.id
_entity.type
_entity.pdbx_description
1 polymer ?
#
loop_
_entity_poly.entity_id
_entity_poly.type
_entity_poly.pdbx_seq_one_letter_code
_entity_poly.pdbx_strand_id
1 'polypeptide(L)' 'MLPDIPKERFVFMGNTSITGAYLCLLSEELRKEAEDITSKMTYIELSVYRSFMDEYMSALFLPHTDMSQFPTAAGMIK' A
#
# COMPACT_ATOMS: atom_id res chain seq x y z
N MET A 1 -6.58 6.78 6.03
CA MET A 1 -5.54 5.72 6.07
C MET A 1 -5.62 4.79 4.87
N LEU A 2 -6.78 4.49 4.29
CA LEU A 2 -6.89 3.74 3.02
C LEU A 2 -7.67 4.59 1.99
N PRO A 3 -7.49 4.35 0.68
CA PRO A 3 -8.31 4.98 -0.36
C PRO A 3 -9.79 4.62 -0.21
N ASP A 4 -10.67 5.53 -0.64
CA ASP A 4 -12.11 5.31 -0.64
C ASP A 4 -12.53 4.47 -1.85
N ILE A 5 -12.34 3.15 -1.74
CA ILE A 5 -12.72 2.15 -2.75
C ILE A 5 -13.50 1.00 -2.08
N PRO A 6 -14.22 0.15 -2.85
CA PRO A 6 -15.05 -0.93 -2.30
C PRO A 6 -14.27 -1.85 -1.34
N LYS A 7 -14.87 -2.16 -0.19
CA LYS A 7 -14.24 -2.90 0.90
C LYS A 7 -13.80 -4.30 0.49
N GLU A 8 -14.49 -4.89 -0.48
CA GLU A 8 -14.27 -6.23 -1.01
C GLU A 8 -12.92 -6.34 -1.75
N ARG A 9 -12.30 -5.20 -2.10
CA ARG A 9 -10.95 -5.16 -2.69
C ARG A 9 -9.82 -5.26 -1.67
N PHE A 10 -10.13 -5.18 -0.37
CA PHE A 10 -9.13 -5.24 0.68
C PHE A 10 -9.10 -6.63 1.32
N VAL A 11 -7.90 -7.21 1.42
CA VAL A 11 -7.66 -8.48 2.11
C VAL A 11 -6.56 -8.27 3.13
N PHE A 12 -6.83 -8.63 4.39
CA PHE A 12 -5.84 -8.58 5.46
C PHE A 12 -5.04 -9.88 5.49
N MET A 13 -3.72 -9.78 5.29
CA MET A 13 -2.81 -10.94 5.15
C MET A 13 -1.97 -11.23 6.40
N GLY A 14 -2.11 -10.47 7.49
CA GLY A 14 -1.29 -10.63 8.69
C GLY A 14 0.20 -10.35 8.43
N ASN A 15 1.10 -11.11 9.05
CA ASN A 15 2.54 -10.95 8.89
C ASN A 15 3.07 -11.77 7.70
N THR A 16 2.99 -11.18 6.52
CA THR A 16 3.48 -11.81 5.28
C THR A 16 5.00 -11.99 5.24
N SER A 17 5.78 -11.20 6.01
CA SER A 17 7.24 -11.35 6.08
C SER A 17 7.64 -12.68 6.72
N ILE A 18 7.03 -13.04 7.86
CA ILE A 18 7.29 -14.33 8.52
C ILE A 18 6.76 -15.48 7.68
N THR A 19 5.55 -15.37 7.15
CA THR A 19 4.99 -16.41 6.26
C THR A 19 5.88 -16.63 5.04
N GLY A 20 6.34 -15.57 4.38
CA GLY A 20 7.26 -15.65 3.25
C GLY A 20 8.60 -16.29 3.62
N ALA A 21 9.13 -15.98 4.80
CA ALA A 21 10.36 -16.61 5.30
C ALA A 21 10.20 -18.13 5.49
N TYR A 22 9.07 -18.58 6.07
CA TYR A 22 8.77 -20.02 6.17
C TYR A 22 8.64 -20.68 4.80
N LEU A 23 7.94 -20.05 3.86
CA LEU A 23 7.77 -20.57 2.50
C LEU A 23 9.12 -20.73 1.78
N CYS A 24 9.97 -19.70 1.86
CA CYS A 24 11.31 -19.76 1.29
C CYS A 24 12.20 -20.77 2.00
N LEU A 25 12.04 -20.98 3.31
CA LEU A 25 12.80 -21.97 4.07
C LEU A 25 12.42 -23.41 3.67
N LEU A 26 11.13 -23.68 3.50
CA LEU A 26 10.58 -25.02 3.25
C LEU A 26 10.56 -25.43 1.77
N SER A 27 10.63 -24.48 0.84
CA SER A 27 10.60 -24.75 -0.60
C SER A 27 11.68 -23.97 -1.35
N GLU A 28 12.54 -24.70 -2.06
CA GLU A 28 13.53 -24.11 -2.97
C GLU A 28 12.88 -23.45 -4.20
N GLU A 29 11.74 -23.97 -4.66
CA GLU A 29 11.00 -23.41 -5.79
C GLU A 29 10.45 -22.02 -5.43
N LEU A 30 9.78 -21.90 -4.28
CA LEU A 30 9.23 -20.63 -3.82
C LEU A 30 10.32 -19.61 -3.50
N ARG A 31 11.50 -20.09 -3.06
CA ARG A 31 12.67 -19.22 -2.87
C ARG A 31 13.16 -18.65 -4.20
N LYS A 32 13.28 -19.48 -5.24
CA LYS A 32 13.66 -19.03 -6.59
C LYS A 32 12.63 -18.07 -7.18
N GLU A 33 11.34 -18.31 -6.94
CA GLU A 33 10.28 -17.39 -7.35
C GLU A 33 10.41 -16.02 -6.66
N ALA A 34 10.70 -15.99 -5.36
CA ALA A 34 10.93 -14.74 -4.63
C ALA A 34 12.14 -13.95 -5.18
N GLU A 35 13.21 -14.65 -5.60
CA GLU A 35 14.37 -14.03 -6.26
C GLU A 35 14.01 -13.42 -7.63
N ASP A 36 13.23 -14.14 -8.44
CA ASP A 36 12.74 -13.65 -9.74
C ASP A 36 11.81 -12.44 -9.58
N ILE A 37 10.89 -12.47 -8.61
CA ILE A 37 10.04 -11.32 -8.27
C ILE A 37 10.90 -10.11 -7.92
N THR A 38 11.90 -10.31 -7.05
CA THR A 38 12.80 -9.23 -6.62
C THR A 38 13.53 -8.61 -7.81
N SER A 39 13.94 -9.40 -8.80
CA SER A 39 14.60 -8.91 -10.02
C SER A 39 13.71 -8.00 -10.88
N LYS A 40 12.38 -8.11 -10.75
CA LYS A 40 11.38 -7.34 -11.49
C LYS A 40 10.89 -6.11 -10.71
N MET A 41 11.27 -5.96 -9.44
CA MET A 41 10.86 -4.82 -8.63
C MET A 41 11.65 -3.56 -9.01
N THR A 42 10.92 -2.46 -9.26
CA THR A 42 11.53 -1.14 -9.47
C THR A 42 11.37 -0.30 -8.22
N TYR A 43 12.48 0.18 -7.67
CA TYR A 43 12.46 1.12 -6.55
C TYR A 43 12.14 2.54 -7.03
N ILE A 44 11.20 3.20 -6.36
CA ILE A 44 10.85 4.60 -6.60
C ILE A 44 11.25 5.42 -5.36
N GLU A 45 12.19 6.35 -5.54
CA GLU A 45 12.68 7.22 -4.48
C GLU A 45 11.71 8.39 -4.22
N LEU A 46 10.95 8.31 -3.14
CA LEU A 46 9.94 9.32 -2.81
C LEU A 46 10.55 10.61 -2.26
N SER A 47 11.76 10.58 -1.66
CA SER A 47 12.36 11.78 -1.07
C SER A 47 12.73 12.86 -2.09
N VAL A 48 12.99 12.47 -3.34
CA VAL A 48 13.30 13.39 -4.45
C VAL A 48 12.07 13.76 -5.27
N TYR A 49 10.92 13.13 -4.99
CA TYR A 49 9.69 13.34 -5.72
C TYR A 49 8.99 14.59 -5.20
N ARG A 50 9.03 15.66 -5.99
CA ARG A 50 8.60 17.01 -5.57
C ARG A 50 7.17 17.05 -5.00
N SER A 51 6.23 16.30 -5.59
CA SER A 51 4.84 16.32 -5.13
C SER A 51 4.56 15.39 -3.95
N PHE A 52 5.51 14.54 -3.52
CA PHE A 52 5.28 13.65 -2.38
C PHE A 52 5.00 14.46 -1.10
N MET A 53 5.75 15.53 -0.87
CA MET A 53 5.54 16.38 0.31
C MET A 53 4.18 17.08 0.28
N ASP A 54 3.71 17.50 -0.90
CA ASP A 54 2.40 18.12 -1.06
C ASP A 54 1.25 17.13 -0.75
N GLU A 55 1.36 15.90 -1.27
CA GLU A 55 0.40 14.81 -0.96
C GLU A 55 0.44 14.43 0.52
N TYR A 56 1.64 14.32 1.11
CA TYR A 56 1.81 14.01 2.53
C TYR A 56 1.13 15.07 3.42
N MET A 57 1.36 16.36 3.15
CA MET A 57 0.74 17.45 3.90
C MET A 57 -0.79 17.44 3.77
N SER A 58 -1.31 17.13 2.59
CA SER A 58 -2.76 17.03 2.33
C SER A 58 -3.40 15.86 3.11
N ALA A 59 -2.65 14.78 3.30
CA ALA A 59 -3.08 13.60 4.06
C ALA A 59 -3.02 13.75 5.59
N LEU A 60 -2.52 14.88 6.12
CA LEU A 60 -2.50 15.14 7.57
C LEU A 60 -3.88 15.55 8.14
N PHE A 61 -4.83 15.92 7.28
CA PHE A 61 -6.20 16.25 7.68
C PHE A 61 -7.12 15.03 7.55
N LEU A 62 -8.20 14.98 8.35
CA LEU A 62 -9.14 13.86 8.33
C LEU A 62 -10.41 14.19 7.54
N PRO A 63 -10.80 13.35 6.55
CA PRO A 63 -10.08 12.18 6.03
C PRO A 63 -8.90 12.54 5.11
N HIS A 64 -8.93 13.75 4.53
CA HIS A 64 -7.92 14.37 3.67
C HIS A 64 -8.29 15.86 3.46
N THR A 65 -7.38 16.73 3.01
CA THR A 65 -7.72 18.13 2.65
C THR A 65 -8.68 18.19 1.46
N ASP A 66 -8.49 17.32 0.48
CA ASP A 66 -9.36 17.17 -0.69
C ASP A 66 -10.43 16.09 -0.44
N MET A 67 -11.66 16.54 -0.17
CA MET A 67 -12.82 15.67 0.08
C MET A 67 -13.30 14.91 -1.16
N SER A 68 -12.92 15.32 -2.36
CA SER A 68 -13.32 14.61 -3.59
C SER A 68 -12.71 13.20 -3.67
N GLN A 69 -11.62 12.96 -2.96
CA GLN A 69 -10.96 11.66 -2.84
C GLN A 69 -11.66 10.71 -1.84
N PHE A 70 -12.59 11.23 -1.02
CA PHE A 70 -13.33 10.47 0.00
C PHE A 70 -14.85 10.70 -0.13
N PRO A 71 -15.46 10.35 -1.28
CA PRO A 71 -16.89 10.56 -1.53
C PRO A 71 -17.80 9.93 -0.47
N THR A 72 -17.44 8.75 0.06
CA THR A 72 -18.20 8.06 1.11
C THR A 72 -18.23 8.87 2.39
N ALA A 73 -17.09 9.47 2.79
CA ALA A 73 -17.00 10.29 4.00
C ALA A 73 -17.70 11.65 3.82
N ALA A 74 -17.53 12.28 2.65
CA ALA A 74 -18.22 13.54 2.32
C ALA A 74 -19.75 13.37 2.36
N GLY A 75 -20.28 12.21 1.97
CA GLY A 75 -21.70 11.89 2.07
C GLY A 75 -22.23 11.73 3.50
N MET A 76 -21.36 11.48 4.49
CA MET A 76 -21.72 11.27 5.90
C MET A 76 -21.76 12.57 6.73
N ILE A 77 -21.22 13.68 6.21
CA ILE A 77 -21.12 14.98 6.93
C ILE A 77 -22.29 15.91 6.58
N LYS A 78 -23.41 15.37 6.07
CA LYS A 78 -24.66 16.11 5.84
C LYS A 78 -25.60 16.07 7.04
#